data_AF-A0A6N3HJ21-F1
#
_entry.id   AF-A0A6N3HJ21-F1
#
_cell.length_a   1.000
_cell.length_b   1.000
_cell.length_c   1.000
_cell.angle_alpha   90.00
_cell.angle_beta   90.00
_cell.angle_gamma   90.00
#
_symmetry.space_group_name_H-M   'P 1'
#
loop_
_entity.id
_entity.type
_entity.pdbx_description
1 polymer ?
#
loop_
_entity_poly.entity_id
_entity_poly.type
_entity_poly.pdbx_seq_one_letter_code
_entity_poly.pdbx_strand_id
1 'polypeptide(L)'
;MIYEAIKKLVQYGLDTGLITEVDKIYATNQILDVMRMDEYEEPEGESGEIDLESVLKELLDYAHETGVMPEDSITYRDLFDTKLMNCLMPRPGEIEKKFWEIYDGESPEAATDYYYKLSQDSDYIRRYRIKKDMRWVTPTKYGDLDITVNLSKPEKDPKAIAAAKLAKQSGYPKCQLCMENEGYAGRTNHPARNNHRIIRLKINDSRWGFQYSPYVYYNEHCIVFNGQHIPMKIEKNTFVKLFDFVRLFPHYFLGSNADLPIVGGSILSHDHFQGGNYTFAMAKAPIEKYYQMKEFPGVEAGIVKWPMAVLRTRSKNPDDLIRLGDRVLQAWRGYTDEEAFIFAETDGEPHNTITPIARKKGEMYELDLVLRNNITTEEYPLGVYHPHQELHHIKKENIGLIEVMGLAVLPSRLKAELSLLAEYILEKKDIRSNEMIEKHADWAEEFLPQYPEITKDTIDGILKKEVGLVFERVLEDAGVYKCDGEGREAFGRFLHSTGFLEA
;
A
#
# COMPACT_ATOMS: atom_id res chain seq x y z
N MET A 1 -8.37 -33.97 20.04
CA MET A 1 -8.39 -32.49 19.93
C MET A 1 -7.43 -32.08 18.82
N ILE A 2 -6.11 -32.28 18.94
CA ILE A 2 -5.17 -31.91 17.85
C ILE A 2 -5.39 -32.61 16.50
N TYR A 3 -5.71 -33.92 16.46
CA TYR A 3 -6.00 -34.63 15.20
C TYR A 3 -7.22 -34.06 14.46
N GLU A 4 -8.18 -33.47 15.19
CA GLU A 4 -9.34 -32.79 14.61
C GLU A 4 -8.92 -31.48 13.94
N ALA A 5 -8.04 -30.71 14.56
CA ALA A 5 -7.48 -29.50 13.95
C ALA A 5 -6.67 -29.81 12.68
N ILE A 6 -5.88 -30.90 12.69
CA ILE A 6 -5.16 -31.37 11.49
C ILE A 6 -6.13 -31.76 10.38
N LYS A 7 -7.16 -32.57 10.70
CA LYS A 7 -8.20 -32.97 9.74
C LYS A 7 -8.90 -31.75 9.15
N LYS A 8 -9.28 -30.78 9.98
CA LYS A 8 -9.90 -29.52 9.57
C LYS A 8 -8.99 -28.69 8.67
N LEU A 9 -7.69 -28.60 8.95
CA LEU A 9 -6.77 -27.86 8.08
C LEU A 9 -6.63 -28.51 6.70
N VAL A 10 -6.60 -29.84 6.64
CA VAL A 10 -6.59 -30.58 5.35
C VAL A 10 -7.92 -30.39 4.62
N GLN A 11 -9.05 -30.51 5.32
CA GLN A 11 -10.37 -30.28 4.73
C GLN A 11 -10.53 -28.85 4.21
N TYR A 12 -10.02 -27.84 4.94
CA TYR A 12 -9.96 -26.47 4.48
C TYR A 12 -9.22 -26.34 3.14
N GLY A 13 -8.11 -27.04 2.98
CA GLY A 13 -7.35 -27.07 1.73
C GLY A 13 -8.16 -27.65 0.56
N LEU A 14 -9.00 -28.67 0.81
CA LEU A 14 -9.91 -29.25 -0.18
C LEU A 14 -11.05 -28.28 -0.53
N ASP A 15 -11.72 -27.72 0.48
CA ASP A 15 -12.87 -26.82 0.32
C ASP A 15 -12.51 -25.54 -0.44
N THR A 16 -11.28 -25.05 -0.25
CA THR A 16 -10.76 -23.86 -0.94
C THR A 16 -10.16 -24.17 -2.32
N GLY A 17 -9.90 -25.44 -2.61
CA GLY A 17 -9.21 -25.89 -3.83
C GLY A 17 -7.71 -25.58 -3.85
N LEU A 18 -7.09 -25.38 -2.67
CA LEU A 18 -5.63 -25.30 -2.53
C LEU A 18 -4.98 -26.65 -2.82
N ILE A 19 -5.65 -27.73 -2.41
CA ILE A 19 -5.29 -29.11 -2.70
C ILE A 19 -6.47 -29.86 -3.30
N THR A 20 -6.21 -31.05 -3.85
CA THR A 20 -7.24 -31.95 -4.37
C THR A 20 -7.32 -33.23 -3.53
N GLU A 21 -8.34 -34.06 -3.77
CA GLU A 21 -8.52 -35.32 -3.03
C GLU A 21 -7.28 -36.24 -3.07
N VAL A 22 -6.52 -36.23 -4.17
CA VAL A 22 -5.31 -37.05 -4.28
C VAL A 22 -4.18 -36.58 -3.36
N ASP A 23 -4.22 -35.31 -2.94
CA ASP A 23 -3.23 -34.68 -2.09
C ASP A 23 -3.55 -34.85 -0.60
N LYS A 24 -4.77 -35.30 -0.23
CA LYS A 24 -5.25 -35.37 1.16
C LYS A 24 -4.23 -36.03 2.08
N ILE A 25 -3.79 -37.24 1.74
CA ILE A 25 -2.81 -38.01 2.53
C ILE A 25 -1.45 -37.31 2.56
N TYR A 26 -1.02 -36.73 1.44
CA TYR A 26 0.25 -36.02 1.35
C TYR A 26 0.24 -34.79 2.27
N ALA A 27 -0.80 -33.96 2.21
CA ALA A 27 -0.98 -32.78 3.04
C ALA A 27 -1.01 -33.14 4.53
N THR A 28 -1.75 -34.18 4.93
CA THR A 28 -1.74 -34.69 6.30
C THR A 28 -0.31 -35.03 6.77
N ASN A 29 0.44 -35.80 5.98
CA ASN A 29 1.80 -36.19 6.33
C ASN A 29 2.76 -34.99 6.42
N GLN A 30 2.60 -33.98 5.54
CA GLN A 30 3.40 -32.75 5.64
C GLN A 30 3.07 -31.95 6.90
N ILE A 31 1.79 -31.86 7.30
CA ILE A 31 1.39 -31.20 8.53
C ILE A 31 1.96 -31.94 9.75
N LEU A 32 1.90 -33.27 9.78
CA LEU A 32 2.47 -34.09 10.86
C LEU A 32 3.98 -33.86 11.01
N ASP A 33 4.74 -33.82 9.90
CA ASP A 33 6.17 -33.51 9.92
C ASP A 33 6.45 -32.10 10.48
N VAL A 34 5.69 -31.09 10.03
CA VAL A 34 5.81 -29.72 10.56
C VAL A 34 5.53 -29.66 12.07
N MET A 35 4.54 -30.42 12.53
CA MET A 35 4.13 -30.55 13.92
C MET A 35 5.01 -31.51 14.73
N ARG A 36 5.97 -32.20 14.11
CA ARG A 36 6.83 -33.25 14.71
C ARG A 36 6.03 -34.36 15.40
N MET A 37 5.01 -34.86 14.72
CA MET A 37 4.15 -35.93 15.21
C MET A 37 4.37 -37.21 14.40
N ASP A 38 4.57 -38.34 15.09
CA ASP A 38 4.81 -39.65 14.46
C ASP A 38 3.54 -40.50 14.32
N GLU A 39 2.45 -40.09 14.97
CA GLU A 39 1.17 -40.80 15.00
C GLU A 39 0.02 -39.90 14.54
N TYR A 40 -0.95 -40.50 13.87
CA TYR A 40 -2.21 -39.86 13.47
C TYR A 40 -3.32 -40.90 13.36
N GLU A 41 -4.43 -40.63 14.06
CA GLU A 41 -5.68 -41.36 13.90
C GLU A 41 -6.72 -40.35 13.41
N GLU A 42 -7.18 -40.53 12.16
CA GLU A 42 -8.15 -39.60 11.56
C GLU A 42 -9.46 -39.65 12.36
N PRO A 43 -9.91 -38.52 12.94
CA PRO A 43 -11.16 -38.51 13.70
C PRO A 43 -12.36 -38.90 12.84
N GLU A 44 -13.34 -39.59 13.44
CA GLU A 44 -14.61 -39.90 12.77
C GLU A 44 -15.51 -38.66 12.66
N GLY A 45 -16.39 -38.62 11.66
CA GLY A 45 -17.39 -37.55 11.46
C GLY A 45 -17.00 -36.51 10.41
N GLU A 46 -17.91 -35.57 10.12
CA GLU A 46 -17.64 -34.45 9.20
C GLU A 46 -17.09 -33.25 9.97
N SER A 47 -16.17 -32.50 9.35
CA SER A 47 -15.48 -31.37 9.99
C SER A 47 -16.35 -30.11 10.19
N GLY A 48 -17.56 -30.07 9.61
CA GLY A 48 -18.46 -28.93 9.69
C GLY A 48 -17.91 -27.68 8.99
N GLU A 49 -18.43 -26.51 9.36
CA GLU A 49 -17.89 -25.22 8.89
C GLU A 49 -16.52 -24.94 9.53
N ILE A 50 -15.54 -24.56 8.70
CA ILE A 50 -14.14 -24.40 9.13
C ILE A 50 -13.76 -22.92 9.20
N ASP A 51 -13.53 -22.44 10.42
CA ASP A 51 -12.88 -21.16 10.67
C ASP A 51 -11.35 -21.34 10.73
N LEU A 52 -10.65 -20.85 9.71
CA LEU A 52 -9.20 -21.01 9.58
C LEU A 52 -8.43 -20.39 10.76
N GLU A 53 -8.83 -19.20 11.26
CA GLU A 53 -8.15 -18.53 12.38
C GLU A 53 -8.18 -19.42 13.63
N SER A 54 -9.34 -20.01 13.95
CA SER A 54 -9.51 -20.93 15.07
C SER A 54 -8.71 -22.22 14.90
N VAL A 55 -8.70 -22.82 13.70
CA VAL A 55 -7.92 -24.05 13.43
C VAL A 55 -6.42 -23.80 13.56
N LEU A 56 -5.91 -22.73 12.94
CA LEU A 56 -4.50 -22.35 13.07
C LEU A 56 -4.15 -22.02 14.52
N LYS A 57 -5.03 -21.34 15.25
CA LYS A 57 -4.83 -21.07 16.68
C LYS A 57 -4.64 -22.36 17.49
N GLU A 58 -5.50 -23.36 17.32
CA GLU A 58 -5.39 -24.64 18.03
C GLU A 58 -4.06 -25.36 17.71
N LEU A 59 -3.67 -25.39 16.42
CA LEU A 59 -2.39 -25.97 15.99
C LEU A 59 -1.19 -25.23 16.59
N LEU A 60 -1.23 -23.89 16.61
CA LEU A 60 -0.17 -23.05 17.16
C LEU A 60 -0.03 -23.20 18.68
N ASP A 61 -1.16 -23.25 19.40
CA ASP A 61 -1.17 -23.44 20.86
C ASP A 61 -0.53 -24.80 21.20
N TYR A 62 -0.94 -25.87 20.51
CA TYR A 62 -0.33 -27.20 20.68
C TYR A 62 1.16 -27.21 20.33
N ALA A 63 1.55 -26.57 19.22
CA ALA A 63 2.95 -26.49 18.82
C ALA A 63 3.80 -25.77 19.88
N HIS A 64 3.26 -24.77 20.57
CA HIS A 64 3.93 -24.12 21.68
C HIS A 64 4.04 -25.05 22.90
N GLU A 65 2.91 -25.65 23.32
CA GLU A 65 2.83 -26.52 24.50
C GLU A 65 3.77 -27.73 24.42
N THR A 66 3.99 -28.26 23.20
CA THR A 66 4.87 -29.40 22.94
C THR A 66 6.31 -29.01 22.62
N GLY A 67 6.63 -27.71 22.60
CA GLY A 67 7.98 -27.19 22.33
C GLY A 67 8.42 -27.25 20.87
N VAL A 68 7.51 -27.54 19.93
CA VAL A 68 7.75 -27.49 18.48
C VAL A 68 7.95 -26.03 18.04
N MET A 69 7.13 -25.11 18.57
CA MET A 69 7.30 -23.67 18.45
C MET A 69 7.95 -23.13 19.73
N PRO A 70 9.12 -22.48 19.63
CA PRO A 70 9.95 -22.18 20.80
C PRO A 70 9.38 -21.09 21.71
N GLU A 71 8.57 -20.18 21.18
CA GLU A 71 8.09 -18.99 21.89
C GLU A 71 6.67 -18.67 21.44
N ASP A 72 5.85 -18.19 22.38
CA ASP A 72 4.49 -17.73 22.12
C ASP A 72 4.46 -16.21 21.89
N SER A 73 4.92 -15.79 20.72
CA SER A 73 4.80 -14.39 20.28
C SER A 73 4.22 -14.30 18.88
N ILE A 74 3.66 -13.13 18.54
CA ILE A 74 3.10 -12.88 17.20
C ILE A 74 4.10 -13.24 16.09
N THR A 75 5.38 -12.93 16.30
CA THR A 75 6.41 -13.23 15.30
C THR A 75 6.60 -14.73 15.11
N TYR A 76 6.69 -15.53 16.18
CA TYR A 76 6.89 -16.97 16.05
C TYR A 76 5.63 -17.68 15.55
N ARG A 77 4.45 -17.23 15.99
CA ARG A 77 3.17 -17.70 15.45
C ARG A 77 3.07 -17.47 13.95
N ASP A 78 3.42 -16.26 13.49
CA ASP A 78 3.43 -15.92 12.06
C ASP A 78 4.44 -16.74 11.25
N LEU A 79 5.57 -17.13 11.83
CA LEU A 79 6.52 -18.02 11.15
C LEU A 79 5.95 -19.43 11.01
N PHE A 80 5.27 -19.92 12.05
CA PHE A 80 4.83 -21.31 12.12
C PHE A 80 3.53 -21.57 11.34
N ASP A 81 2.54 -20.67 11.41
CA ASP A 81 1.30 -20.83 10.64
C ASP A 81 1.55 -20.73 9.13
N THR A 82 2.45 -19.87 8.69
CA THR A 82 2.85 -19.75 7.28
C THR A 82 3.49 -21.05 6.79
N LYS A 83 4.25 -21.72 7.67
CA LYS A 83 4.83 -23.05 7.40
C LYS A 83 3.74 -24.13 7.30
N LEU A 84 2.74 -24.12 8.19
CA LEU A 84 1.58 -25.02 8.13
C LEU A 84 0.78 -24.82 6.83
N MET A 85 0.48 -23.57 6.48
CA MET A 85 -0.27 -23.26 5.25
C MET A 85 0.48 -23.68 4.00
N ASN A 86 1.82 -23.64 4.00
CA ASN A 86 2.60 -24.14 2.87
C ASN A 86 2.45 -25.65 2.63
N CYS A 87 2.04 -26.45 3.61
CA CYS A 87 1.69 -27.86 3.41
C CYS A 87 0.50 -28.04 2.46
N LEU A 88 -0.35 -27.01 2.31
CA LEU A 88 -1.51 -27.00 1.42
C LEU A 88 -1.24 -26.30 0.09
N MET A 89 -0.08 -25.68 -0.09
CA MET A 89 0.15 -24.81 -1.25
C MET A 89 0.74 -25.58 -2.45
N PRO A 90 0.16 -25.44 -3.66
CA PRO A 90 0.77 -25.95 -4.88
C PRO A 90 2.16 -25.34 -5.12
N ARG A 91 2.97 -25.98 -5.97
CA ARG A 91 4.28 -25.43 -6.33
C ARG A 91 4.10 -24.17 -7.19
N PRO A 92 5.07 -23.22 -7.17
CA PRO A 92 4.98 -22.00 -7.98
C PRO A 92 4.65 -22.21 -9.45
N GLY A 93 5.24 -23.22 -10.10
CA GLY A 93 4.99 -23.52 -11.52
C GLY A 93 3.55 -23.96 -11.82
N GLU A 94 2.85 -24.57 -10.86
CA GLU A 94 1.45 -24.98 -11.03
C GLU A 94 0.52 -23.76 -10.97
N ILE A 95 0.81 -22.84 -10.03
CA ILE A 95 0.08 -21.57 -9.90
C ILE A 95 0.29 -20.69 -11.14
N GLU A 96 1.53 -20.55 -11.60
CA GLU A 96 1.81 -19.76 -12.81
C GLU A 96 1.13 -20.33 -14.05
N LYS A 97 1.20 -21.66 -14.23
CA LYS A 97 0.53 -22.31 -15.36
C LYS A 97 -0.97 -22.03 -15.32
N LYS A 98 -1.63 -22.25 -14.18
CA LYS A 98 -3.07 -22.01 -14.03
C LYS A 98 -3.45 -20.55 -14.23
N PHE A 99 -2.65 -19.62 -13.70
CA PHE A 99 -2.88 -18.18 -13.89
C PHE A 99 -2.91 -17.81 -15.38
N TRP A 100 -1.90 -18.22 -16.15
CA TRP A 100 -1.81 -17.90 -17.57
C TRP A 100 -2.83 -18.66 -18.42
N GLU A 101 -3.20 -19.89 -18.05
CA GLU A 101 -4.31 -20.62 -18.68
C GLU A 101 -5.65 -19.87 -18.54
N ILE A 102 -5.94 -19.31 -17.35
CA ILE A 102 -7.14 -18.48 -17.12
C ILE A 102 -7.02 -17.15 -17.88
N TYR A 103 -5.84 -16.53 -17.85
CA TYR A 103 -5.59 -15.25 -18.53
C TYR A 103 -5.86 -15.35 -20.05
N ASP A 104 -5.30 -16.38 -20.69
CA ASP A 104 -5.40 -16.59 -22.13
C ASP A 104 -6.76 -17.19 -22.56
N GLY A 105 -7.37 -18.01 -21.69
CA GLY A 105 -8.60 -18.72 -21.99
C GLY A 105 -9.89 -17.96 -21.64
N GLU A 106 -9.84 -17.09 -20.63
CA GLU A 106 -11.01 -16.37 -20.10
C GLU A 106 -10.82 -14.85 -20.17
N SER A 107 -10.05 -14.28 -19.24
CA SER A 107 -9.70 -12.86 -19.25
C SER A 107 -8.60 -12.51 -18.23
N PRO A 108 -7.94 -11.34 -18.36
CA PRO A 108 -7.03 -10.80 -17.35
C PRO A 108 -7.66 -10.67 -15.95
N GLU A 109 -8.92 -10.24 -15.89
CA GLU A 109 -9.69 -10.09 -14.65
C GLU A 109 -9.90 -11.43 -13.95
N ALA A 110 -10.31 -12.46 -14.69
CA ALA A 110 -10.52 -13.80 -14.14
C ALA A 110 -9.21 -14.39 -13.56
N ALA A 111 -8.08 -14.14 -14.23
CA ALA A 111 -6.77 -14.59 -13.75
C ALA A 111 -6.37 -13.88 -12.44
N THR A 112 -6.59 -12.57 -12.35
CA THR A 112 -6.33 -11.81 -11.11
C THR A 112 -7.30 -12.18 -10.00
N ASP A 113 -8.58 -12.42 -10.29
CA ASP A 113 -9.57 -12.86 -9.29
C ASP A 113 -9.16 -14.22 -8.68
N TYR A 114 -8.74 -15.17 -9.53
CA TYR A 114 -8.18 -16.45 -9.09
C TYR A 114 -6.96 -16.24 -8.17
N TYR A 115 -6.01 -15.42 -8.59
CA TYR A 115 -4.78 -15.18 -7.85
C TYR A 115 -5.02 -14.44 -6.52
N TYR A 116 -5.98 -13.51 -6.49
CA TYR A 116 -6.36 -12.79 -5.28
C TYR A 116 -7.05 -13.73 -4.29
N LYS A 117 -7.99 -14.55 -4.77
CA LYS A 117 -8.61 -15.60 -3.96
C LYS A 117 -7.57 -16.57 -3.39
N LEU A 118 -6.63 -17.05 -4.20
CA LEU A 118 -5.51 -17.89 -3.75
C LEU A 118 -4.70 -17.20 -2.64
N SER A 119 -4.40 -15.91 -2.82
CA SER A 119 -3.65 -15.13 -1.83
C SER A 119 -4.40 -14.97 -0.51
N GLN A 120 -5.74 -14.97 -0.54
CA GLN A 120 -6.56 -14.94 0.67
C GLN A 120 -6.71 -16.32 1.33
N ASP A 121 -6.86 -17.38 0.55
CA ASP A 121 -7.09 -18.72 1.07
C ASP A 121 -5.80 -19.39 1.57
N SER A 122 -4.65 -19.01 0.99
CA SER A 122 -3.34 -19.41 1.50
C SER A 122 -2.96 -18.78 2.85
N ASP A 123 -3.80 -17.89 3.40
CA ASP A 123 -3.52 -17.01 4.53
C ASP A 123 -2.28 -16.10 4.33
N TYR A 124 -1.85 -15.89 3.08
CA TYR A 124 -0.86 -14.85 2.77
C TYR A 124 -1.45 -13.46 3.03
N ILE A 125 -2.69 -13.25 2.61
CA ILE A 125 -3.55 -12.13 2.99
C ILE A 125 -4.42 -12.57 4.17
N ARG A 126 -4.03 -12.15 5.37
CA ARG A 126 -4.69 -12.55 6.63
C ARG A 126 -6.00 -11.78 6.83
N ARG A 127 -7.09 -12.31 6.26
CA ARG A 127 -8.41 -11.65 6.24
C ARG A 127 -8.92 -11.28 7.65
N TYR A 128 -8.67 -12.12 8.65
CA TYR A 128 -9.09 -11.86 10.04
C TYR A 128 -8.35 -10.68 10.69
N ARG A 129 -7.16 -10.32 10.21
CA ARG A 129 -6.44 -9.11 10.65
C ARG A 129 -6.96 -7.87 9.95
N ILE A 130 -7.19 -7.96 8.65
CA ILE A 130 -7.67 -6.84 7.82
C ILE A 130 -9.07 -6.38 8.26
N LYS A 131 -9.96 -7.29 8.64
CA LYS A 131 -11.29 -6.96 9.17
C LYS A 131 -11.26 -6.09 10.44
N LYS A 132 -10.12 -5.98 11.12
CA LYS A 132 -9.95 -5.16 12.33
C LYS A 132 -9.64 -3.70 12.00
N ASP A 133 -9.18 -3.39 10.79
CA ASP A 133 -8.85 -2.02 10.36
C ASP A 133 -10.06 -1.10 10.50
N MET A 134 -9.82 0.14 10.94
CA MET A 134 -10.85 1.18 10.88
C MET A 134 -10.81 1.80 9.49
N ARG A 135 -11.98 1.92 8.85
CA ARG A 135 -12.12 2.52 7.52
C ARG A 135 -13.35 3.42 7.50
N TRP A 136 -13.21 4.62 6.97
CA TRP A 136 -14.32 5.55 6.74
C TRP A 136 -13.98 6.49 5.59
N VAL A 137 -14.98 7.23 5.14
CA VAL A 137 -14.85 8.22 4.07
C VAL A 137 -15.13 9.60 4.65
N THR A 138 -14.30 10.58 4.29
CA THR A 138 -14.49 11.98 4.66
C THR A 138 -14.68 12.83 3.40
N PRO A 139 -15.86 13.46 3.22
CA PRO A 139 -16.07 14.43 2.14
C PRO A 139 -15.22 15.68 2.34
N THR A 140 -14.55 16.14 1.28
CA THR A 140 -13.72 17.36 1.27
C THR A 140 -14.03 18.21 0.04
N LYS A 141 -13.41 19.40 -0.06
CA LYS A 141 -13.56 20.26 -1.25
C LYS A 141 -12.91 19.67 -2.52
N TYR A 142 -12.08 18.64 -2.38
CA TYR A 142 -11.40 17.92 -3.48
C TYR A 142 -12.05 16.57 -3.82
N GLY A 143 -13.09 16.17 -3.09
CA GLY A 143 -13.76 14.88 -3.23
C GLY A 143 -13.72 14.06 -1.93
N ASP A 144 -14.17 12.82 -2.03
CA ASP A 144 -14.23 11.90 -0.88
C ASP A 144 -12.86 11.28 -0.62
N LEU A 145 -12.24 11.60 0.52
CA LEU A 145 -10.99 10.97 0.96
C LEU A 145 -11.28 9.68 1.73
N ASP A 146 -10.57 8.61 1.37
CA ASP A 146 -10.61 7.35 2.10
C ASP A 146 -9.66 7.43 3.29
N ILE A 147 -10.11 7.10 4.48
CA ILE A 147 -9.28 7.11 5.69
C ILE A 147 -9.21 5.70 6.26
N THR A 148 -7.99 5.23 6.56
CA THR A 148 -7.79 3.98 7.27
C THR A 148 -6.80 4.09 8.41
N VAL A 149 -7.15 3.50 9.55
CA VAL A 149 -6.21 3.21 10.64
C VAL A 149 -5.83 1.74 10.52
N ASN A 150 -4.58 1.48 10.14
CA ASN A 150 -4.11 0.11 9.89
C ASN A 150 -3.83 -0.61 11.21
N LEU A 151 -4.65 -1.61 11.51
CA LEU A 151 -4.49 -2.50 12.66
C LEU A 151 -4.03 -3.90 12.24
N SER A 152 -4.00 -4.18 10.94
CA SER A 152 -3.59 -5.48 10.40
C SER A 152 -2.09 -5.74 10.52
N LYS A 153 -1.27 -4.69 10.56
CA LYS A 153 0.18 -4.78 10.71
C LYS A 153 0.54 -4.90 12.20
N PRO A 154 1.06 -6.06 12.66
CA PRO A 154 1.40 -6.24 14.06
C PRO A 154 2.59 -5.38 14.47
N GLU A 155 2.52 -4.79 15.67
CA GLU A 155 3.67 -4.20 16.33
C GLU A 155 4.62 -5.31 16.80
N LYS A 156 5.93 -5.07 16.69
CA LYS A 156 6.93 -6.06 17.12
C LYS A 156 7.08 -6.03 18.63
N ASP A 157 6.95 -7.20 19.25
CA ASP A 157 7.18 -7.40 20.68
C ASP A 157 8.64 -7.06 21.07
N PRO A 158 8.90 -6.40 22.23
CA PRO A 158 10.24 -6.12 22.73
C PRO A 158 11.18 -7.34 22.78
N LYS A 159 10.68 -8.53 23.12
CA LYS A 159 11.44 -9.79 23.11
C LYS A 159 11.83 -10.19 21.69
N ALA A 160 10.92 -10.05 20.72
CA ALA A 160 11.22 -10.32 19.31
C ALA A 160 12.26 -9.33 18.75
N ILE A 161 12.21 -8.06 19.19
CA ILE A 161 13.22 -7.05 18.85
C ILE A 161 14.59 -7.43 19.44
N ALA A 162 14.63 -7.86 20.71
CA ALA A 162 15.87 -8.31 21.34
C ALA A 162 16.47 -9.54 20.65
N ALA A 163 15.65 -10.55 20.35
CA ALA A 163 16.08 -11.74 19.62
C ALA A 163 16.58 -11.40 18.20
N ALA A 164 15.91 -10.48 17.50
CA ALA A 164 16.31 -9.99 16.19
C ALA A 164 17.68 -9.28 16.21
N LYS A 165 18.01 -8.56 17.29
CA LYS A 165 19.33 -7.92 17.47
C LYS A 165 20.45 -8.93 17.70
N LEU A 166 20.15 -10.06 18.33
CA LEU A 166 21.11 -11.14 18.61
C LEU A 166 21.26 -12.13 17.44
N ALA A 167 20.29 -12.15 16.52
CA ALA A 167 20.33 -13.01 15.34
C ALA A 167 21.47 -12.63 14.39
N LYS A 168 22.12 -13.64 13.79
CA LYS A 168 23.12 -13.41 12.73
C LYS A 168 22.47 -12.60 11.61
N GLN A 169 23.14 -11.51 11.22
CA GLN A 169 22.74 -10.78 10.03
C GLN A 169 22.87 -11.71 8.81
N SER A 170 21.75 -12.00 8.18
CA SER A 170 21.67 -12.75 6.93
C SER A 170 21.46 -11.77 5.78
N GLY A 171 22.25 -11.92 4.72
CA GLY A 171 22.07 -11.17 3.47
C GLY A 171 21.02 -11.76 2.51
N TYR A 172 20.34 -12.84 2.89
CA TYR A 172 19.37 -13.54 2.05
C TYR A 172 18.01 -13.74 2.77
N PRO A 173 16.87 -13.44 2.13
CA PRO A 173 16.74 -12.59 0.96
C PRO A 173 17.26 -11.17 1.25
N LYS A 174 17.73 -10.46 0.22
CA LYS A 174 18.35 -9.14 0.39
C LYS A 174 17.38 -8.07 0.89
N CYS A 175 16.11 -8.15 0.49
CA CYS A 175 15.02 -7.31 1.01
C CYS A 175 13.68 -8.07 0.95
N GLN A 176 12.60 -7.40 1.34
CA GLN A 176 11.25 -7.96 1.42
C GLN A 176 10.56 -8.18 0.05
N LEU A 177 11.14 -7.63 -1.03
CA LEU A 177 10.61 -7.70 -2.39
C LEU A 177 11.40 -8.63 -3.30
N CYS A 178 12.57 -9.11 -2.86
CA CYS A 178 13.38 -10.05 -3.66
C CYS A 178 12.58 -11.31 -4.03
N MET A 179 12.73 -11.80 -5.28
CA MET A 179 12.07 -13.02 -5.78
C MET A 179 12.35 -14.22 -4.87
N GLU A 180 13.54 -14.23 -4.25
CA GLU A 180 14.04 -15.19 -3.27
C GLU A 180 13.17 -15.33 -2.01
N ASN A 181 12.22 -14.42 -1.80
CA ASN A 181 11.21 -14.55 -0.76
C ASN A 181 10.17 -15.63 -1.07
N GLU A 182 9.96 -16.04 -2.32
CA GLU A 182 8.99 -17.09 -2.64
C GLU A 182 9.33 -18.39 -1.91
N GLY A 183 8.43 -18.87 -1.06
CA GLY A 183 8.66 -20.07 -0.27
C GLY A 183 9.62 -19.90 0.92
N TYR A 184 10.10 -18.68 1.21
CA TYR A 184 11.10 -18.46 2.26
C TYR A 184 10.53 -18.66 3.66
N ALA A 185 11.24 -19.43 4.51
CA ALA A 185 10.81 -19.77 5.87
C ALA A 185 10.69 -18.57 6.83
N GLY A 186 11.33 -17.46 6.51
CA GLY A 186 11.42 -16.32 7.42
C GLY A 186 12.35 -16.58 8.61
N ARG A 187 12.43 -15.58 9.47
CA ARG A 187 13.20 -15.51 10.71
C ARG A 187 12.68 -14.33 11.53
N THR A 188 13.08 -14.19 12.79
CA THR A 188 12.57 -13.14 13.70
C THR A 188 12.73 -11.71 13.17
N ASN A 189 13.70 -11.46 12.28
CA ASN A 189 13.92 -10.15 11.65
C ASN A 189 13.50 -10.08 10.16
N HIS A 190 12.91 -11.14 9.59
CA HIS A 190 12.46 -11.20 8.20
C HIS A 190 11.23 -12.11 8.06
N PRO A 191 10.07 -11.61 7.61
CA PRO A 191 8.81 -12.35 7.64
C PRO A 191 8.86 -13.67 6.86
N ALA A 192 8.05 -14.64 7.29
CA ALA A 192 7.81 -15.86 6.54
C ALA A 192 7.00 -15.58 5.27
N ARG A 193 7.32 -16.35 4.25
CA ARG A 193 6.76 -16.30 2.89
C ARG A 193 6.64 -17.72 2.31
N ASN A 194 6.54 -18.74 3.16
CA ASN A 194 6.40 -20.13 2.71
C ASN A 194 5.19 -20.32 1.80
N ASN A 195 4.04 -19.77 2.20
CA ASN A 195 2.78 -19.81 1.45
C ASN A 195 2.69 -18.76 0.33
N HIS A 196 3.73 -17.93 0.13
CA HIS A 196 3.72 -16.90 -0.89
C HIS A 196 4.03 -17.47 -2.28
N ARG A 197 3.34 -16.97 -3.31
CA ARG A 197 3.54 -17.34 -4.72
C ARG A 197 3.57 -16.06 -5.55
N ILE A 198 4.52 -15.93 -6.46
CA ILE A 198 4.73 -14.73 -7.29
C ILE A 198 4.36 -15.04 -8.74
N ILE A 199 3.57 -14.19 -9.40
CA ILE A 199 3.37 -14.29 -10.85
C ILE A 199 4.54 -13.62 -11.56
N ARG A 200 5.20 -14.30 -12.50
CA ARG A 200 6.33 -13.74 -13.24
C ARG A 200 5.79 -12.97 -14.44
N LEU A 201 6.25 -11.74 -14.60
CA LEU A 201 5.90 -10.85 -15.71
C LEU A 201 7.12 -10.52 -16.55
N LYS A 202 6.88 -10.18 -17.83
CA LYS A 202 7.86 -9.53 -18.70
C LYS A 202 7.42 -8.08 -18.94
N ILE A 203 8.16 -7.13 -18.39
CA ILE A 203 7.88 -5.69 -18.46
C ILE A 203 9.13 -4.98 -18.94
N ASN A 204 9.02 -4.14 -19.97
CA ASN A 204 10.15 -3.44 -20.62
C ASN A 204 11.34 -4.39 -20.88
N ASP A 205 11.04 -5.52 -21.54
CA ASP A 205 11.96 -6.62 -21.85
C ASP A 205 12.73 -7.24 -20.66
N SER A 206 12.31 -6.95 -19.43
CA SER A 206 12.93 -7.39 -18.19
C SER A 206 12.01 -8.31 -17.40
N ARG A 207 12.58 -9.11 -16.49
CA ARG A 207 11.82 -10.00 -15.61
C ARG A 207 11.32 -9.24 -14.39
N TRP A 208 10.03 -9.35 -14.11
CA TRP A 208 9.37 -8.73 -12.97
C TRP A 208 8.53 -9.76 -12.22
N GLY A 209 8.25 -9.49 -10.95
CA GLY A 209 7.30 -10.23 -10.14
C GLY A 209 6.05 -9.41 -9.87
N PHE A 210 4.90 -10.07 -9.78
CA PHE A 210 3.62 -9.52 -9.38
C PHE A 210 3.12 -10.28 -8.16
N GLN A 211 2.79 -9.53 -7.11
CA GLN A 211 2.20 -10.06 -5.88
C GLN A 211 1.17 -9.09 -5.29
N TYR A 212 0.25 -9.61 -4.48
CA TYR A 212 -0.55 -8.76 -3.60
C TYR A 212 0.24 -8.29 -2.38
N SER A 213 -0.16 -7.16 -1.81
CA SER A 213 0.31 -6.72 -0.50
C SER A 213 -0.38 -7.55 0.58
N PRO A 214 0.34 -8.12 1.56
CA PRO A 214 -0.29 -8.89 2.64
C PRO A 214 -1.11 -8.02 3.62
N TYR A 215 -0.99 -6.69 3.54
CA TYR A 215 -1.69 -5.74 4.42
C TYR A 215 -2.96 -5.12 3.80
N VAL A 216 -3.10 -5.18 2.47
CA VAL A 216 -4.32 -4.79 1.70
C VAL A 216 -5.00 -3.49 2.18
N TYR A 217 -4.46 -2.34 1.78
CA TYR A 217 -5.08 -1.04 2.10
C TYR A 217 -6.36 -0.75 1.31
N TYR A 218 -6.46 -1.32 0.11
CA TYR A 218 -7.60 -1.21 -0.80
C TYR A 218 -7.74 -2.50 -1.59
N ASN A 219 -8.86 -2.64 -2.31
CA ASN A 219 -9.16 -3.84 -3.08
C ASN A 219 -8.02 -4.18 -4.05
N GLU A 220 -7.54 -5.43 -3.98
CA GLU A 220 -6.48 -5.94 -4.85
C GLU A 220 -5.18 -5.11 -4.83
N HIS A 221 -4.86 -4.46 -3.71
CA HIS A 221 -3.58 -3.76 -3.53
C HIS A 221 -2.40 -4.68 -3.82
N CYS A 222 -1.67 -4.36 -4.88
CA CYS A 222 -0.57 -5.15 -5.39
C CYS A 222 0.75 -4.39 -5.51
N ILE A 223 1.81 -5.17 -5.65
CA ILE A 223 3.19 -4.74 -5.80
C ILE A 223 3.76 -5.45 -7.03
N VAL A 224 4.31 -4.66 -7.95
CA VAL A 224 4.99 -5.13 -9.16
C VAL A 224 6.45 -4.73 -9.05
N PHE A 225 7.35 -5.69 -8.94
CA PHE A 225 8.73 -5.43 -8.54
C PHE A 225 9.75 -6.06 -9.49
N ASN A 226 10.91 -5.42 -9.61
CA ASN A 226 11.93 -5.86 -10.54
C ASN A 226 12.50 -7.21 -10.09
N GLY A 227 12.74 -8.14 -11.01
CA GLY A 227 13.35 -9.43 -10.66
C GLY A 227 14.78 -9.29 -10.11
N GLN A 228 15.44 -8.17 -10.38
CA GLN A 228 16.75 -7.82 -9.83
C GLN A 228 16.60 -6.81 -8.68
N HIS A 229 17.40 -6.99 -7.63
CA HIS A 229 17.50 -6.03 -6.53
C HIS A 229 18.37 -4.84 -6.97
N ILE A 230 17.74 -3.88 -7.63
CA ILE A 230 18.35 -2.62 -8.05
C ILE A 230 17.55 -1.44 -7.48
N PRO A 231 18.19 -0.31 -7.13
CA PRO A 231 17.46 0.85 -6.62
C PRO A 231 16.43 1.38 -7.61
N MET A 232 15.35 1.90 -7.05
CA MET A 232 14.27 2.55 -7.79
C MET A 232 14.75 3.85 -8.45
N LYS A 233 14.21 4.16 -9.64
CA LYS A 233 14.47 5.40 -10.36
C LYS A 233 13.22 5.85 -11.12
N ILE A 234 13.01 7.16 -11.20
CA ILE A 234 12.04 7.76 -12.10
C ILE A 234 12.73 8.21 -13.38
N GLU A 235 12.35 7.62 -14.51
CA GLU A 235 12.93 7.89 -15.82
C GLU A 235 11.90 7.59 -16.92
N LYS A 236 12.25 7.85 -18.18
CA LYS A 236 11.40 7.49 -19.32
C LYS A 236 10.92 6.04 -19.27
N ASN A 237 11.81 5.10 -18.93
CA ASN A 237 11.49 3.68 -18.82
C ASN A 237 10.50 3.39 -17.70
N THR A 238 10.38 4.25 -16.68
CA THR A 238 9.33 4.13 -15.67
C THR A 238 7.96 4.18 -16.32
N PHE A 239 7.71 5.14 -17.22
CA PHE A 239 6.42 5.24 -17.91
C PHE A 239 6.17 4.04 -18.84
N VAL A 240 7.20 3.53 -19.52
CA VAL A 240 7.12 2.30 -20.32
C VAL A 240 6.68 1.13 -19.45
N LYS A 241 7.36 0.91 -18.31
CA LYS A 241 7.05 -0.18 -17.38
C LYS A 241 5.62 -0.09 -16.83
N LEU A 242 5.17 1.12 -16.50
CA LEU A 242 3.80 1.33 -16.01
C LEU A 242 2.76 0.95 -17.07
N PHE A 243 2.94 1.40 -18.31
CA PHE A 243 2.00 1.09 -19.39
C PHE A 243 2.08 -0.36 -19.88
N ASP A 244 3.23 -1.01 -19.84
CA ASP A 244 3.35 -2.44 -20.12
C ASP A 244 2.50 -3.26 -19.14
N PHE A 245 2.51 -2.92 -17.85
CA PHE A 245 1.62 -3.56 -16.88
C PHE A 245 0.15 -3.25 -17.15
N VAL A 246 -0.21 -1.99 -17.38
CA VAL A 246 -1.61 -1.59 -17.67
C VAL A 246 -2.14 -2.22 -18.97
N ARG A 247 -1.26 -2.55 -19.93
CA ARG A 247 -1.64 -3.33 -21.11
C ARG A 247 -1.97 -4.79 -20.77
N LEU A 248 -1.21 -5.39 -19.83
CA LEU A 248 -1.47 -6.76 -19.35
C LEU A 248 -2.73 -6.81 -18.49
N PHE A 249 -2.96 -5.82 -17.63
CA PHE A 249 -4.08 -5.77 -16.68
C PHE A 249 -4.83 -4.43 -16.79
N PRO A 250 -5.71 -4.27 -17.79
CA PRO A 250 -6.35 -2.98 -18.10
C PRO A 250 -7.28 -2.44 -17.02
N HIS A 251 -7.80 -3.32 -16.16
CA HIS A 251 -8.65 -2.99 -15.02
C HIS A 251 -7.87 -2.45 -13.82
N TYR A 252 -6.55 -2.54 -13.83
CA TYR A 252 -5.68 -2.05 -12.75
C TYR A 252 -5.09 -0.68 -13.10
N PHE A 253 -4.82 0.12 -12.07
CA PHE A 253 -3.81 1.17 -12.17
C PHE A 253 -2.45 0.65 -11.70
N LEU A 254 -1.39 1.31 -12.12
CA LEU A 254 -0.05 1.12 -11.56
C LEU A 254 0.66 2.46 -11.41
N GLY A 255 1.29 2.69 -10.26
CA GLY A 255 2.03 3.90 -9.99
C GLY A 255 3.33 3.67 -9.24
N SER A 256 4.14 4.72 -9.22
CA SER A 256 5.47 4.71 -8.64
C SER A 256 5.57 5.80 -7.58
N ASN A 257 6.12 5.48 -6.41
CA ASN A 257 6.54 6.53 -5.47
C ASN A 257 7.65 7.39 -6.12
N ALA A 258 7.86 8.61 -5.61
CA ALA A 258 9.04 9.38 -5.99
C ALA A 258 10.36 8.67 -5.59
N ASP A 259 11.42 8.90 -6.37
CA ASP A 259 12.76 8.32 -6.17
C ASP A 259 13.68 9.14 -5.25
N LEU A 260 13.23 10.32 -4.82
CA LEU A 260 13.98 11.17 -3.89
C LEU A 260 13.59 10.90 -2.42
N PRO A 261 14.51 11.10 -1.46
CA PRO A 261 14.21 11.06 -0.04
C PRO A 261 13.07 12.03 0.34
N ILE A 262 12.45 11.82 1.51
CA ILE A 262 11.33 12.61 2.07
C ILE A 262 10.01 12.44 1.31
N VAL A 263 10.01 12.61 -0.02
CA VAL A 263 8.81 12.51 -0.87
C VAL A 263 8.56 11.10 -1.41
N GLY A 264 9.53 10.20 -1.24
CA GLY A 264 9.50 8.80 -1.68
C GLY A 264 8.92 7.81 -0.68
N GLY A 265 8.67 6.59 -1.17
CA GLY A 265 8.14 5.47 -0.39
C GLY A 265 9.17 4.81 0.51
N SER A 266 8.73 3.86 1.34
CA SER A 266 9.55 3.24 2.39
C SER A 266 10.66 2.28 1.88
N ILE A 267 10.65 1.89 0.60
CA ILE A 267 11.62 0.95 0.01
C ILE A 267 12.20 1.53 -1.28
N LEU A 268 13.27 2.32 -1.19
CA LEU A 268 13.96 2.86 -2.38
C LEU A 268 15.06 1.94 -2.93
N SER A 269 15.45 0.92 -2.16
CA SER A 269 16.55 0.01 -2.50
C SER A 269 16.21 -1.03 -3.58
N HIS A 270 14.93 -1.25 -3.86
CA HIS A 270 14.47 -2.22 -4.86
C HIS A 270 13.37 -1.59 -5.72
N ASP A 271 13.62 -1.45 -7.01
CA ASP A 271 12.71 -0.94 -8.04
C ASP A 271 11.39 -1.71 -8.04
N HIS A 272 10.31 -1.01 -7.70
CA HIS A 272 8.97 -1.56 -7.62
C HIS A 272 7.90 -0.47 -7.81
N PHE A 273 6.71 -0.95 -8.14
CA PHE A 273 5.50 -0.16 -8.34
C PHE A 273 4.37 -0.71 -7.47
N GLN A 274 3.38 0.11 -7.22
CA GLN A 274 2.17 -0.25 -6.48
C GLN A 274 0.94 -0.01 -7.34
N GLY A 275 -0.03 -0.91 -7.26
CA GLY A 275 -1.23 -0.87 -8.10
C GLY A 275 -2.39 -1.62 -7.49
N GLY A 276 -3.44 -1.81 -8.28
CA GLY A 276 -4.58 -2.64 -7.91
C GLY A 276 -5.86 -2.22 -8.64
N ASN A 277 -6.94 -2.93 -8.34
CA ASN A 277 -8.27 -2.65 -8.87
C ASN A 277 -9.05 -1.75 -7.90
N TYR A 278 -8.72 -0.47 -7.92
CA TYR A 278 -9.34 0.53 -7.07
C TYR A 278 -9.37 1.90 -7.71
N THR A 279 -10.47 2.64 -7.51
CA THR A 279 -10.64 4.00 -8.03
C THR A 279 -10.56 5.02 -6.91
N PHE A 280 -9.37 5.59 -6.74
CA PHE A 280 -9.08 6.64 -5.75
C PHE A 280 -9.78 7.97 -6.05
N ALA A 281 -9.86 8.82 -5.02
CA ALA A 281 -10.41 10.17 -5.09
C ALA A 281 -9.76 11.01 -6.21
N MET A 282 -8.42 11.01 -6.30
CA MET A 282 -7.69 11.75 -7.34
C MET A 282 -8.05 11.28 -8.76
N ALA A 283 -8.33 9.99 -8.95
CA ALA A 283 -8.74 9.44 -10.25
C ALA A 283 -10.14 9.91 -10.68
N LYS A 284 -11.00 10.27 -9.70
CA LYS A 284 -12.33 10.83 -9.93
C LYS A 284 -12.31 12.35 -10.10
N ALA A 285 -11.30 13.02 -9.54
CA ALA A 285 -11.18 14.47 -9.58
C ALA A 285 -11.12 15.01 -11.02
N PRO A 286 -11.87 16.08 -11.34
CA PRO A 286 -11.94 16.63 -12.70
C PRO A 286 -10.68 17.42 -13.05
N ILE A 287 -10.45 17.60 -14.35
CA ILE A 287 -9.53 18.63 -14.85
C ILE A 287 -10.23 19.98 -14.70
N GLU A 288 -9.57 20.95 -14.06
CA GLU A 288 -10.08 22.32 -13.89
C GLU A 288 -9.53 23.31 -14.91
N LYS A 289 -8.38 23.00 -15.51
CA LYS A 289 -7.78 23.84 -16.55
C LYS A 289 -7.10 22.97 -17.60
N TYR A 290 -7.49 23.14 -18.87
CA TYR A 290 -7.00 22.34 -19.98
C TYR A 290 -5.80 22.98 -20.68
N TYR A 291 -4.92 22.13 -21.16
CA TYR A 291 -3.71 22.50 -21.88
C TYR A 291 -3.56 21.60 -23.11
N GLN A 292 -2.91 22.13 -24.14
CA GLN A 292 -2.57 21.43 -25.36
C GLN A 292 -1.10 21.66 -25.70
N MET A 293 -0.49 20.70 -26.39
CA MET A 293 0.86 20.83 -26.93
C MET A 293 0.83 20.43 -28.40
N LYS A 294 1.27 21.33 -29.29
CA LYS A 294 1.12 21.16 -30.75
C LYS A 294 1.79 19.90 -31.28
N GLU A 295 2.89 19.49 -30.66
CA GLU A 295 3.63 18.27 -30.97
C GLU A 295 2.90 16.98 -30.56
N PHE A 296 1.86 17.10 -29.73
CA PHE A 296 1.05 15.98 -29.22
C PHE A 296 -0.46 16.24 -29.45
N PRO A 297 -0.92 16.36 -30.70
CA PRO A 297 -2.30 16.76 -31.02
C PRO A 297 -3.37 15.73 -30.58
N GLY A 298 -2.97 14.49 -30.30
CA GLY A 298 -3.83 13.41 -29.81
C GLY A 298 -3.82 13.23 -28.29
N VAL A 299 -3.25 14.18 -27.55
CA VAL A 299 -3.17 14.13 -26.08
C VAL A 299 -4.04 15.24 -25.48
N GLU A 300 -4.99 14.85 -24.66
CA GLU A 300 -5.69 15.74 -23.74
C GLU A 300 -4.82 15.92 -22.50
N ALA A 301 -4.57 17.16 -22.08
CA ALA A 301 -3.80 17.44 -20.87
C ALA A 301 -4.49 18.50 -20.01
N GLY A 302 -4.28 18.46 -18.70
CA GLY A 302 -4.80 19.49 -17.82
C GLY A 302 -4.41 19.36 -16.35
N ILE A 303 -4.60 20.46 -15.63
CA ILE A 303 -4.43 20.52 -14.18
C ILE A 303 -5.66 19.89 -13.53
N VAL A 304 -5.45 18.92 -12.65
CA VAL A 304 -6.52 18.27 -11.88
C VAL A 304 -6.89 19.15 -10.68
N LYS A 305 -8.18 19.27 -10.37
CA LYS A 305 -8.67 19.87 -9.13
C LYS A 305 -8.34 18.97 -7.93
N TRP A 306 -7.10 19.04 -7.48
CA TRP A 306 -6.52 18.19 -6.43
C TRP A 306 -5.56 19.02 -5.56
N PRO A 307 -5.42 18.77 -4.24
CA PRO A 307 -4.56 19.55 -3.34
C PRO A 307 -3.09 19.53 -3.75
N MET A 308 -2.64 18.46 -4.40
CA MET A 308 -1.29 18.36 -4.96
C MET A 308 -1.26 18.76 -6.44
N ALA A 309 -0.10 19.22 -6.92
CA ALA A 309 0.08 19.62 -8.31
C ALA A 309 0.10 18.40 -9.25
N VAL A 310 -1.04 18.13 -9.92
CA VAL A 310 -1.19 16.99 -10.84
C VAL A 310 -1.43 17.49 -12.26
N LEU A 311 -0.56 17.08 -13.17
CA LEU A 311 -0.82 17.13 -14.61
C LEU A 311 -1.38 15.78 -15.05
N ARG A 312 -2.66 15.76 -15.45
CA ARG A 312 -3.29 14.60 -16.07
C ARG A 312 -3.11 14.67 -17.57
N THR A 313 -2.68 13.56 -18.18
CA THR A 313 -2.58 13.41 -19.63
C THR A 313 -3.32 12.16 -20.09
N ARG A 314 -4.06 12.24 -21.21
CA ARG A 314 -4.89 11.15 -21.72
C ARG A 314 -4.73 11.01 -23.23
N SER A 315 -4.57 9.77 -23.70
CA SER A 315 -4.51 9.45 -25.13
C SER A 315 -4.92 8.01 -25.40
N LYS A 316 -5.36 7.72 -26.63
CA LYS A 316 -5.49 6.33 -27.10
C LYS A 316 -4.14 5.68 -27.33
N ASN A 317 -3.08 6.48 -27.51
CA ASN A 317 -1.73 6.00 -27.74
C ASN A 317 -0.85 6.22 -26.49
N PRO A 318 -0.52 5.16 -25.73
CA PRO A 318 0.34 5.28 -24.55
C PRO A 318 1.77 5.74 -24.90
N ASP A 319 2.26 5.53 -26.13
CA ASP A 319 3.60 5.97 -26.53
C ASP A 319 3.70 7.50 -26.60
N ASP A 320 2.59 8.19 -26.90
CA ASP A 320 2.51 9.66 -26.83
C ASP A 320 2.60 10.13 -25.38
N LEU A 321 1.93 9.43 -24.46
CA LEU A 321 1.99 9.73 -23.03
C LEU A 321 3.38 9.46 -22.44
N ILE A 322 4.06 8.41 -22.88
CA ILE A 322 5.45 8.11 -22.47
C ILE A 322 6.40 9.23 -22.92
N ARG A 323 6.30 9.67 -24.18
CA ARG A 323 7.14 10.74 -24.72
C ARG A 323 6.86 12.09 -24.05
N LEU A 324 5.59 12.43 -23.84
CA LEU A 324 5.20 13.66 -23.16
C LEU A 324 5.60 13.63 -21.67
N GLY A 325 5.38 12.51 -20.98
CA GLY A 325 5.77 12.32 -19.59
C GLY A 325 7.27 12.47 -19.38
N ASP A 326 8.10 11.96 -20.29
CA ASP A 326 9.55 12.16 -20.25
C ASP A 326 9.92 13.64 -20.46
N ARG A 327 9.29 14.33 -21.42
CA ARG A 327 9.49 15.78 -21.62
C ARG A 327 9.16 16.58 -20.35
N VAL A 328 8.03 16.29 -19.70
CA VAL A 328 7.63 16.94 -18.45
C VAL A 328 8.59 16.61 -17.32
N LEU A 329 9.01 15.35 -17.18
CA LEU A 329 9.97 14.92 -16.16
C LEU A 329 11.31 15.64 -16.30
N GLN A 330 11.88 15.68 -17.51
CA GLN A 330 13.16 16.35 -17.74
C GLN A 330 13.05 17.86 -17.49
N ALA A 331 11.96 18.49 -17.91
CA ALA A 331 11.73 19.90 -17.66
C ALA A 331 11.59 20.19 -16.15
N TRP A 332 10.77 19.40 -15.43
CA TRP A 332 10.56 19.56 -13.99
C TRP A 332 11.86 19.43 -13.20
N ARG A 333 12.69 18.43 -13.54
CA ARG A 333 13.97 18.20 -12.86
C ARG A 333 14.93 19.39 -12.91
N GLY A 334 14.87 20.20 -13.98
CA GLY A 334 15.70 21.40 -14.14
C GLY A 334 14.98 22.70 -13.86
N TYR A 335 13.73 22.67 -13.38
CA TYR A 335 12.90 23.86 -13.22
C TYR A 335 13.09 24.51 -11.84
N THR A 336 13.47 25.78 -11.84
CA THR A 336 13.51 26.65 -10.65
C THR A 336 12.59 27.84 -10.89
N ASP A 337 11.75 28.13 -9.90
CA ASP A 337 10.85 29.30 -9.82
C ASP A 337 10.90 29.80 -8.37
N GLU A 338 11.83 30.74 -8.11
CA GLU A 338 12.08 31.27 -6.77
C GLU A 338 10.85 31.98 -6.18
N GLU A 339 10.05 32.62 -7.03
CA GLU A 339 8.80 33.28 -6.61
C GLU A 339 7.79 32.27 -6.05
N ALA A 340 7.78 31.05 -6.59
CA ALA A 340 6.96 29.94 -6.10
C ALA A 340 7.68 29.04 -5.07
N PHE A 341 8.88 29.42 -4.63
CA PHE A 341 9.76 28.62 -3.76
C PHE A 341 10.12 27.23 -4.33
N ILE A 342 10.17 27.09 -5.65
CA ILE A 342 10.56 25.85 -6.31
C ILE A 342 12.03 25.93 -6.71
N PHE A 343 12.85 25.04 -6.17
CA PHE A 343 14.26 24.92 -6.55
C PHE A 343 14.52 23.54 -7.11
N ALA A 344 15.12 23.46 -8.30
CA ALA A 344 15.54 22.19 -8.89
C ALA A 344 16.66 21.52 -8.09
N GLU A 345 17.58 22.31 -7.54
CA GLU A 345 18.78 21.86 -6.85
C GLU A 345 19.23 22.93 -5.83
N THR A 346 19.72 22.52 -4.67
CA THR A 346 20.49 23.37 -3.75
C THR A 346 21.74 22.62 -3.29
N ASP A 347 22.89 23.30 -3.23
CA ASP A 347 24.18 22.71 -2.82
C ASP A 347 24.56 21.39 -3.56
N GLY A 348 24.11 21.20 -4.80
CA GLY A 348 24.34 19.98 -5.57
C GLY A 348 23.33 18.85 -5.31
N GLU A 349 22.38 19.02 -4.39
CA GLU A 349 21.32 18.06 -4.08
C GLU A 349 20.06 18.35 -4.91
N PRO A 350 19.61 17.42 -5.76
CA PRO A 350 18.41 17.62 -6.59
C PRO A 350 17.14 17.47 -5.77
N HIS A 351 16.14 18.31 -6.06
CA HIS A 351 14.88 18.34 -5.30
C HIS A 351 13.65 17.92 -6.09
N ASN A 352 13.62 18.14 -7.40
CA ASN A 352 12.44 17.91 -8.22
C ASN A 352 12.32 16.45 -8.72
N THR A 353 11.16 15.85 -8.51
CA THR A 353 10.81 14.52 -9.04
C THR A 353 9.29 14.40 -9.26
N ILE A 354 8.82 13.25 -9.74
CA ILE A 354 7.42 13.00 -10.05
C ILE A 354 6.98 11.67 -9.41
N THR A 355 5.74 11.63 -8.93
CA THR A 355 5.00 10.39 -8.66
C THR A 355 4.09 10.11 -9.86
N PRO A 356 4.45 9.20 -10.78
CA PRO A 356 3.61 8.86 -11.92
C PRO A 356 2.60 7.76 -11.61
N ILE A 357 1.39 7.91 -12.13
CA ILE A 357 0.32 6.91 -12.03
C ILE A 357 -0.30 6.69 -13.41
N ALA A 358 -0.25 5.46 -13.90
CA ALA A 358 -0.84 5.07 -15.16
C ALA A 358 -2.07 4.18 -14.94
N ARG A 359 -3.08 4.35 -15.79
CA ARG A 359 -4.30 3.54 -15.81
C ARG A 359 -4.94 3.55 -17.19
N LYS A 360 -5.91 2.68 -17.43
CA LYS A 360 -6.77 2.71 -18.62
C LYS A 360 -8.21 3.00 -18.19
N LYS A 361 -8.89 3.90 -18.91
CA LYS A 361 -10.30 4.26 -18.69
C LYS A 361 -11.05 4.17 -20.02
N GLY A 362 -11.79 3.09 -20.19
CA GLY A 362 -12.36 2.74 -21.51
C GLY A 362 -11.24 2.57 -22.53
N GLU A 363 -11.31 3.31 -23.63
CA GLU A 363 -10.30 3.27 -24.70
C GLU A 363 -9.09 4.20 -24.48
N MET A 364 -9.12 5.01 -23.42
CA MET A 364 -8.07 6.01 -23.16
C MET A 364 -7.08 5.50 -22.12
N TYR A 365 -5.81 5.56 -22.44
CA TYR A 365 -4.75 5.54 -21.44
C TYR A 365 -4.66 6.89 -20.76
N GLU A 366 -4.33 6.87 -19.48
CA GLU A 366 -4.18 8.05 -18.64
C GLU A 366 -2.86 7.95 -17.87
N LEU A 367 -2.11 9.04 -17.84
CA LEU A 367 -0.91 9.22 -17.03
C LEU A 367 -1.07 10.50 -16.21
N ASP A 368 -1.20 10.32 -14.90
CA ASP A 368 -1.15 11.39 -13.92
C ASP A 368 0.31 11.58 -13.49
N LEU A 369 0.81 12.81 -13.61
CA LEU A 369 2.13 13.22 -13.18
C LEU A 369 1.98 14.17 -11.99
N VAL A 370 2.20 13.65 -10.78
CA VAL A 370 2.18 14.47 -9.56
C VAL A 370 3.56 15.04 -9.33
N LEU A 371 3.69 16.37 -9.42
CA LEU A 371 4.96 17.06 -9.19
C LEU A 371 5.32 17.03 -7.70
N ARG A 372 6.57 16.68 -7.41
CA ARG A 372 7.10 16.57 -6.05
C ARG A 372 8.41 17.35 -5.94
N ASN A 373 8.66 17.89 -4.75
CA ASN A 373 9.91 18.54 -4.39
C ASN A 373 10.27 18.19 -2.94
N ASN A 374 11.52 17.80 -2.68
CA ASN A 374 11.96 17.35 -1.35
C ASN A 374 12.77 18.38 -0.55
N ILE A 375 12.77 19.65 -0.97
CA ILE A 375 13.52 20.72 -0.30
C ILE A 375 13.14 20.82 1.18
N THR A 376 14.14 21.07 2.02
CA THR A 376 13.99 21.30 3.46
C THR A 376 14.45 22.70 3.81
N THR A 377 14.00 23.20 4.95
CA THR A 377 14.49 24.43 5.58
C THR A 377 14.72 24.19 7.07
N GLU A 378 15.31 25.15 7.78
CA GLU A 378 15.39 25.09 9.25
C GLU A 378 14.00 25.03 9.90
N GLU A 379 13.02 25.72 9.33
CA GLU A 379 11.61 25.72 9.76
C GLU A 379 10.93 24.38 9.45
N TYR A 380 11.21 23.80 8.28
CA TYR A 380 10.63 22.54 7.80
C TYR A 380 11.70 21.47 7.55
N PRO A 381 12.29 20.91 8.63
CA PRO A 381 13.37 19.93 8.50
C PRO A 381 12.93 18.58 7.93
N LEU A 382 11.62 18.30 7.95
CA LEU A 382 11.02 17.11 7.33
C LEU A 382 10.57 17.36 5.88
N GLY A 383 10.84 18.54 5.32
CA GLY A 383 10.45 18.93 3.97
C GLY A 383 9.42 20.05 3.98
N VAL A 384 9.60 21.04 3.10
CA VAL A 384 8.64 22.15 2.90
C VAL A 384 7.33 21.64 2.33
N TYR A 385 7.41 20.65 1.43
CA TYR A 385 6.26 20.01 0.79
C TYR A 385 5.95 18.64 1.42
N HIS A 386 5.79 18.64 2.74
CA HIS A 386 5.48 17.50 3.60
C HIS A 386 4.59 18.01 4.74
N PRO A 387 3.78 17.17 5.44
CA PRO A 387 2.99 17.61 6.59
C PRO A 387 3.78 18.44 7.60
N HIS A 388 3.25 19.60 7.95
CA HIS A 388 3.84 20.48 8.94
C HIS A 388 3.54 20.03 10.38
N GLN A 389 4.29 20.59 11.32
CA GLN A 389 4.43 20.13 12.70
C GLN A 389 3.08 20.03 13.42
N GLU A 390 2.17 20.96 13.15
CA GLU A 390 0.83 21.01 13.72
C GLU A 390 -0.05 19.83 13.29
N LEU A 391 0.26 19.12 12.19
CA LEU A 391 -0.51 17.97 11.72
C LEU A 391 0.08 16.63 12.19
N HIS A 392 1.28 16.63 12.78
CA HIS A 392 2.02 15.42 13.16
C HIS A 392 1.32 14.60 14.23
N HIS A 393 0.37 15.19 14.97
CA HIS A 393 -0.43 14.44 15.93
C HIS A 393 -1.28 13.35 15.22
N ILE A 394 -1.80 13.60 14.01
CA ILE A 394 -2.47 12.60 13.18
C ILE A 394 -1.48 11.88 12.25
N LYS A 395 -0.73 12.64 11.44
CA LYS A 395 0.09 12.08 10.37
C LYS A 395 1.43 12.80 10.30
N LYS A 396 2.50 12.07 10.61
CA LYS A 396 3.88 12.57 10.55
C LYS A 396 4.69 11.92 9.43
N GLU A 397 4.35 10.70 9.05
CA GLU A 397 5.11 9.91 8.09
C GLU A 397 4.93 10.44 6.65
N ASN A 398 5.89 10.08 5.77
CA ASN A 398 5.91 10.47 4.36
C ASN A 398 4.60 10.19 3.63
N ILE A 399 4.27 11.07 2.70
CA ILE A 399 3.12 10.96 1.79
C ILE A 399 3.54 10.14 0.57
N GLY A 400 3.20 8.86 0.60
CA GLY A 400 3.46 7.90 -0.47
C GLY A 400 2.39 7.94 -1.56
N LEU A 401 2.56 7.08 -2.57
CA LEU A 401 1.66 6.97 -3.72
C LEU A 401 0.17 6.84 -3.31
N ILE A 402 -0.12 6.03 -2.29
CA ILE A 402 -1.49 5.74 -1.85
C ILE A 402 -2.14 7.01 -1.27
N GLU A 403 -1.42 7.72 -0.41
CA GLU A 403 -1.87 8.97 0.17
C GLU A 403 -2.02 10.07 -0.89
N VAL A 404 -1.06 10.19 -1.82
CA VAL A 404 -1.13 11.13 -2.96
C VAL A 404 -2.45 10.99 -3.72
N MET A 405 -2.94 9.77 -3.90
CA MET A 405 -4.19 9.50 -4.62
C MET A 405 -5.46 9.73 -3.78
N GLY A 406 -5.34 9.93 -2.47
CA GLY A 406 -6.44 10.29 -1.57
C GLY A 406 -6.88 9.22 -0.58
N LEU A 407 -6.02 8.24 -0.26
CA LEU A 407 -6.26 7.28 0.83
C LEU A 407 -5.25 7.47 1.96
N ALA A 408 -5.71 7.93 3.12
CA ALA A 408 -4.87 8.12 4.29
C ALA A 408 -4.56 6.79 4.97
N VAL A 409 -3.29 6.40 5.03
CA VAL A 409 -2.83 5.28 5.87
C VAL A 409 -2.29 5.83 7.19
N LEU A 410 -3.11 5.73 8.23
CA LEU A 410 -2.85 6.29 9.55
C LEU A 410 -2.35 5.23 10.55
N PRO A 411 -1.55 5.62 11.55
CA PRO A 411 -0.92 4.70 12.49
C PRO A 411 -1.93 4.10 13.49
N SER A 412 -1.70 2.83 13.87
CA SER A 412 -2.52 2.03 14.79
C SER A 412 -2.85 2.75 16.11
N ARG A 413 -1.91 3.54 16.63
CA ARG A 413 -2.05 4.34 17.87
C ARG A 413 -3.31 5.21 17.90
N LEU A 414 -3.74 5.74 16.74
CA LEU A 414 -4.87 6.66 16.68
C LEU A 414 -6.17 6.03 17.15
N LYS A 415 -6.34 4.71 17.05
CA LYS A 415 -7.54 4.05 17.58
C LYS A 415 -7.71 4.29 19.08
N ALA A 416 -6.63 4.09 19.85
CA ALA A 416 -6.65 4.28 21.29
C ALA A 416 -6.71 5.77 21.64
N GLU A 417 -5.92 6.59 20.95
CA GLU A 417 -5.86 8.04 21.18
C GLU A 417 -7.22 8.72 20.92
N LEU A 418 -7.89 8.41 19.81
CA LEU A 418 -9.21 8.98 19.48
C LEU A 418 -10.31 8.50 20.44
N SER A 419 -10.24 7.24 20.88
CA SER A 419 -11.20 6.71 21.87
C SER A 419 -11.07 7.43 23.21
N LEU A 420 -9.83 7.66 23.66
CA LEU A 420 -9.55 8.39 24.91
C LEU A 420 -9.87 9.88 24.79
N LEU A 421 -9.56 10.48 23.64
CA LEU A 421 -9.92 11.86 23.34
C LEU A 421 -11.43 12.08 23.39
N ALA A 422 -12.21 11.16 22.83
CA ALA A 422 -13.67 11.20 22.91
C ALA A 422 -14.18 11.20 24.36
N GLU A 423 -13.62 10.35 25.23
CA GLU A 423 -13.94 10.33 26.66
C GLU A 423 -13.64 11.67 27.32
N TYR A 424 -12.44 12.22 27.10
CA TYR A 424 -12.03 13.49 27.70
C TYR A 424 -12.92 14.66 27.26
N ILE A 425 -13.29 14.71 25.98
CA ILE A 425 -14.21 15.72 25.45
C ILE A 425 -15.59 15.60 26.10
N LEU A 426 -16.16 14.39 26.18
CA LEU A 426 -17.49 14.17 26.74
C LEU A 426 -17.57 14.49 28.23
N GLU A 427 -16.53 14.13 28.98
CA GLU A 427 -16.45 14.37 30.43
C GLU A 427 -15.91 15.76 30.79
N LYS A 428 -15.55 16.57 29.78
CA LYS A 428 -14.96 17.91 29.95
C LYS A 428 -13.69 17.89 30.81
N LYS A 429 -12.89 16.84 30.65
CA LYS A 429 -11.56 16.71 31.27
C LYS A 429 -10.55 17.56 30.49
N ASP A 430 -9.49 17.99 31.16
CA ASP A 430 -8.36 18.66 30.51
C ASP A 430 -7.55 17.66 29.67
N ILE A 431 -7.58 17.81 28.34
CA ILE A 431 -6.86 16.94 27.39
C ILE A 431 -5.34 16.98 27.63
N ARG A 432 -4.81 18.13 28.04
CA ARG A 432 -3.36 18.35 28.29
C ARG A 432 -2.87 17.64 29.54
N SER A 433 -3.78 17.17 30.38
CA SER A 433 -3.42 16.38 31.57
C SER A 433 -3.04 14.92 31.27
N ASN A 434 -3.15 14.47 30.01
CA ASN A 434 -2.90 13.09 29.63
C ASN A 434 -1.85 12.97 28.52
N GLU A 435 -0.70 12.37 28.83
CA GLU A 435 0.45 12.21 27.94
C GLU A 435 0.12 11.52 26.60
N MET A 436 -0.90 10.64 26.55
CA MET A 436 -1.27 9.94 25.31
C MET A 436 -1.96 10.87 24.30
N ILE A 437 -2.74 11.84 24.78
CA ILE A 437 -3.61 12.69 23.95
C ILE A 437 -3.29 14.18 24.04
N GLU A 438 -2.33 14.62 24.86
CA GLU A 438 -1.97 16.03 25.02
C GLU A 438 -1.64 16.72 23.68
N LYS A 439 -1.01 15.99 22.76
CA LYS A 439 -0.70 16.44 21.38
C LYS A 439 -1.92 16.72 20.51
N HIS A 440 -3.11 16.31 20.94
CA HIS A 440 -4.38 16.56 20.25
C HIS A 440 -5.13 17.76 20.82
N ALA A 441 -4.67 18.35 21.92
CA ALA A 441 -5.40 19.38 22.63
C ALA A 441 -5.59 20.67 21.80
N ASP A 442 -4.54 21.16 21.14
CA ASP A 442 -4.64 22.37 20.29
C ASP A 442 -5.66 22.16 19.16
N TRP A 443 -5.58 21.01 18.49
CA TRP A 443 -6.52 20.62 17.44
C TRP A 443 -7.96 20.50 17.97
N ALA A 444 -8.16 19.88 19.14
CA ALA A 444 -9.47 19.79 19.77
C ALA A 444 -10.04 21.18 20.10
N GLU A 445 -9.24 22.06 20.69
CA GLU A 445 -9.65 23.44 20.99
C GLU A 445 -10.02 24.23 19.71
N GLU A 446 -9.39 23.95 18.58
CA GLU A 446 -9.68 24.55 17.27
C GLU A 446 -11.05 24.10 16.70
N PHE A 447 -11.34 22.80 16.69
CA PHE A 447 -12.56 22.30 16.03
C PHE A 447 -13.79 22.26 16.94
N LEU A 448 -13.65 22.06 18.25
CA LEU A 448 -14.78 21.90 19.17
C LEU A 448 -15.81 23.04 19.10
N PRO A 449 -15.44 24.33 18.99
CA PRO A 449 -16.40 25.43 18.87
C PRO A 449 -17.31 25.35 17.63
N GLN A 450 -16.93 24.57 16.61
CA GLN A 450 -17.71 24.38 15.38
C GLN A 450 -18.89 23.39 15.58
N TYR A 451 -18.90 22.65 16.68
CA TYR A 451 -19.89 21.63 16.99
C TYR A 451 -20.76 22.05 18.19
N PRO A 452 -22.01 22.50 17.96
CA PRO A 452 -22.86 23.01 19.04
C PRO A 452 -23.34 21.91 20.01
N GLU A 453 -23.41 20.67 19.54
CA GLU A 453 -23.85 19.53 20.34
C GLU A 453 -22.87 18.36 20.19
N ILE A 454 -22.22 18.01 21.29
CA ILE A 454 -21.30 16.89 21.38
C ILE A 454 -21.86 15.90 22.39
N THR A 455 -22.24 14.73 21.90
CA THR A 455 -22.80 13.63 22.71
C THR A 455 -22.03 12.35 22.44
N LYS A 456 -22.32 11.34 23.25
CA LYS A 456 -21.76 10.00 23.06
C LYS A 456 -22.05 9.43 21.67
N ASP A 457 -23.17 9.81 21.06
CA ASP A 457 -23.59 9.30 19.76
C ASP A 457 -22.97 10.09 18.59
N THR A 458 -22.55 11.35 18.80
CA THR A 458 -22.00 12.21 17.74
C THR A 458 -20.48 12.27 17.71
N ILE A 459 -19.80 12.08 18.85
CA ILE A 459 -18.35 12.35 18.99
C ILE A 459 -17.49 11.50 18.04
N ASP A 460 -17.81 10.22 17.83
CA ASP A 460 -17.04 9.36 16.93
C ASP A 460 -17.10 9.85 15.48
N GLY A 461 -18.28 10.28 15.03
CA GLY A 461 -18.48 10.87 13.70
C GLY A 461 -17.72 12.20 13.54
N ILE A 462 -17.73 13.04 14.58
CA ILE A 462 -17.00 14.30 14.62
C ILE A 462 -15.49 14.04 14.49
N LEU A 463 -14.93 13.18 15.35
CA LEU A 463 -13.50 12.88 15.32
C LEU A 463 -13.06 12.27 13.99
N LYS A 464 -13.85 11.35 13.40
CA LYS A 464 -13.58 10.78 12.08
C LYS A 464 -13.56 11.84 10.98
N LYS A 465 -14.53 12.76 11.01
CA LYS A 465 -14.59 13.89 10.07
C LYS A 465 -13.35 14.77 10.21
N GLU A 466 -13.04 15.20 11.44
CA GLU A 466 -11.91 16.09 11.73
C GLU A 466 -10.56 15.45 11.38
N VAL A 467 -10.38 14.15 11.62
CA VAL A 467 -9.18 13.41 11.17
C VAL A 467 -9.04 13.47 9.65
N GLY A 468 -10.15 13.34 8.91
CA GLY A 468 -10.11 13.46 7.46
C GLY A 468 -9.82 14.88 6.97
N LEU A 469 -10.28 15.91 7.68
CA LEU A 469 -9.94 17.32 7.38
C LEU A 469 -8.46 17.64 7.68
N VAL A 470 -7.90 17.05 8.74
CA VAL A 470 -6.45 17.09 8.98
C VAL A 470 -5.70 16.42 7.83
N PHE A 471 -6.19 15.30 7.30
CA PHE A 471 -5.57 14.65 6.15
C PHE A 471 -5.71 15.45 4.84
N GLU A 472 -6.81 16.20 4.66
CA GLU A 472 -6.93 17.17 3.57
C GLU A 472 -5.80 18.20 3.64
N ARG A 473 -5.58 18.82 4.81
CA ARG A 473 -4.47 19.77 5.04
C ARG A 473 -3.10 19.15 4.80
N VAL A 474 -2.90 17.90 5.23
CA VAL A 474 -1.67 17.12 4.96
C VAL A 474 -1.35 17.06 3.46
N LEU A 475 -2.35 16.87 2.61
CA LEU A 475 -2.16 16.86 1.15
C LEU A 475 -1.91 18.25 0.59
N GLU A 476 -2.52 19.28 1.17
CA GLU A 476 -2.29 20.68 0.81
C GLU A 476 -0.85 21.12 1.15
N ASP A 477 -0.32 20.74 2.31
CA ASP A 477 1.08 20.96 2.68
C ASP A 477 2.02 20.28 1.69
N ALA A 478 1.71 19.04 1.31
CA ALA A 478 2.50 18.24 0.37
C ALA A 478 2.45 18.74 -1.09
N GLY A 479 1.53 19.63 -1.44
CA GLY A 479 1.41 20.21 -2.78
C GLY A 479 2.46 21.29 -3.05
N VAL A 480 3.24 21.13 -4.12
CA VAL A 480 4.26 22.11 -4.56
C VAL A 480 3.66 23.40 -5.10
N TYR A 481 2.45 23.34 -5.67
CA TYR A 481 1.65 24.49 -6.05
C TYR A 481 0.33 24.44 -5.31
N LYS A 482 0.02 25.50 -4.55
CA LYS A 482 -1.22 25.58 -3.79
C LYS A 482 -2.44 25.72 -4.71
N CYS A 483 -3.61 25.38 -4.19
CA CYS A 483 -4.88 25.43 -4.90
C CYS A 483 -5.55 26.81 -4.79
N ASP A 484 -4.77 27.86 -5.00
CA ASP A 484 -5.16 29.26 -5.03
C ASP A 484 -4.73 29.91 -6.35
N GLY A 485 -5.04 31.20 -6.54
CA GLY A 485 -4.71 31.93 -7.76
C GLY A 485 -3.22 31.92 -8.08
N GLU A 486 -2.39 32.26 -7.08
CA GLU A 486 -0.93 32.35 -7.23
C GLU A 486 -0.30 30.99 -7.57
N GLY A 487 -0.70 29.93 -6.87
CA GLY A 487 -0.23 28.57 -7.13
C GLY A 487 -0.62 28.06 -8.52
N ARG A 488 -1.82 28.39 -9.01
CA ARG A 488 -2.26 28.00 -10.36
C ARG A 488 -1.58 28.79 -11.47
N GLU A 489 -1.31 30.07 -11.25
CA GLU A 489 -0.49 30.86 -12.16
C GLU A 489 0.94 30.32 -12.23
N ALA A 490 1.55 30.00 -11.09
CA ALA A 490 2.88 29.39 -11.03
C ALA A 490 2.95 28.03 -11.72
N PHE A 491 1.95 27.16 -11.51
CA PHE A 491 1.87 25.88 -12.23
C PHE A 491 1.71 26.10 -13.74
N GLY A 492 0.90 27.08 -14.15
CA GLY A 492 0.77 27.50 -15.54
C GLY A 492 2.10 27.96 -16.16
N ARG A 493 2.90 28.77 -15.44
CA ARG A 493 4.25 29.18 -15.89
C ARG A 493 5.14 27.99 -16.16
N PHE A 494 5.17 27.01 -15.26
CA PHE A 494 5.90 25.76 -15.49
C PHE A 494 5.41 25.05 -16.76
N LEU A 495 4.10 24.83 -16.90
CA LEU A 495 3.55 24.15 -18.09
C LEU A 495 3.89 24.90 -19.39
N HIS A 496 3.77 26.22 -19.42
CA HIS A 496 4.17 27.05 -20.56
C HIS A 496 5.66 26.89 -20.89
N SER A 497 6.54 26.85 -19.88
CA SER A 497 7.98 26.64 -20.08
C SER A 497 8.29 25.29 -20.75
N THR A 498 7.42 24.29 -20.58
CA THR A 498 7.57 22.98 -21.22
C THR A 498 6.99 22.92 -22.65
N GLY A 499 6.27 23.96 -23.09
CA GLY A 499 5.65 24.08 -24.41
C GLY A 499 4.14 23.80 -24.45
N PHE A 500 3.47 23.66 -23.30
CA PHE A 500 2.01 23.66 -23.27
C PHE A 500 1.46 25.05 -23.55
N LEU A 501 0.27 25.10 -24.13
CA LEU A 501 -0.55 26.30 -24.27
C LEU A 501 -1.91 26.01 -23.62
N GLU A 502 -2.48 27.01 -22.96
CA GLU A 502 -3.85 26.93 -22.45
C GLU A 502 -4.83 26.70 -23.63
N ALA A 503 -5.77 25.77 -23.44
CA ALA A 503 -6.64 25.23 -24.48
C ALA A 503 -7.95 26.02 -24.68
#